data_AF-A0A1L5KLQ9-F1
#
_entry.id   AF-A0A1L5KLQ9-F1
#
_cell.length_a   1.000
_cell.length_b   1.000
_cell.length_c   1.000
_cell.angle_alpha   90.00
_cell.angle_beta   90.00
_cell.angle_gamma   90.00
#
_symmetry.space_group_name_H-M   'P 1'
#
loop_
_entity.id
_entity.type
_entity.pdbx_description
1 polymer ?
#
loop_
_entity_poly.entity_id
_entity_poly.type
_entity_poly.pdbx_seq_one_letter_code
_entity_poly.pdbx_strand_id
1 'polypeptide(L)'
;GSTQKSLGLTLNRVVDGKPQFQDNFVTLANRAGFQTWWFSNQGQIGEYDTAIASIAKRADEVYFLKEGNFEADKNTKDEALLDMTAQVLAQEHSQPQLIVLHLMGSHPQACDRTQGKYETFVQSKETSCYLYTMTQTDDLLRKLYDQLRNSGSSFSLVYFSDHGLAFKE
;
A
#
# COMPACT_ATOMS: atom_id res chain seq x y z
N GLY A 1 -2.05 -15.80 5.19
CA GLY A 1 -1.84 -14.82 6.28
C GLY A 1 -3.08 -13.98 6.42
N SER A 2 -3.07 -12.96 7.28
CA SER A 2 -4.05 -11.87 7.20
C SER A 2 -3.32 -10.54 7.29
N THR A 3 -3.75 -9.56 6.49
CA THR A 3 -3.17 -8.21 6.42
C THR A 3 -3.04 -7.58 7.80
N GLN A 4 -4.10 -7.62 8.62
CA GLN A 4 -4.10 -7.05 9.97
C GLN A 4 -3.04 -7.66 10.88
N LYS A 5 -2.87 -8.99 10.84
CA LYS A 5 -1.88 -9.67 11.69
C LYS A 5 -0.47 -9.39 11.22
N SER A 6 -0.22 -9.53 9.92
CA SER A 6 1.10 -9.32 9.33
C SER A 6 1.59 -7.91 9.57
N LEU A 7 0.82 -6.90 9.15
CA LEU A 7 1.21 -5.50 9.28
C LEU A 7 1.20 -5.03 10.74
N GLY A 8 0.34 -5.59 11.58
CA GLY A 8 0.41 -5.41 13.03
C GLY A 8 1.79 -5.77 13.58
N LEU A 9 2.36 -6.90 13.17
CA LEU A 9 3.68 -7.35 13.64
C LEU A 9 4.84 -6.67 12.92
N THR A 10 4.71 -6.38 11.62
CA THR A 10 5.80 -5.82 10.81
C THR A 10 6.02 -4.33 11.05
N LEU A 11 4.94 -3.56 11.21
CA LEU A 11 5.00 -2.09 11.22
C LEU A 11 5.07 -1.49 12.63
N ASN A 12 4.89 -2.30 13.67
CA ASN A 12 4.80 -1.84 15.05
C ASN A 12 5.88 -2.50 15.90
N ARG A 13 6.24 -1.82 16.99
CA ARG A 13 6.96 -2.45 18.08
C ARG A 13 6.12 -3.58 18.66
N VAL A 14 6.73 -4.76 18.80
CA VAL A 14 6.08 -5.95 19.39
C VAL A 14 6.69 -6.21 20.77
N VAL A 15 5.83 -6.26 21.78
CA VAL A 15 6.21 -6.60 23.17
C VAL A 15 5.31 -7.76 23.61
N ASP A 16 5.91 -8.85 24.10
CA ASP A 16 5.20 -10.07 24.52
C ASP A 16 4.23 -10.62 23.45
N GLY A 17 4.65 -10.54 22.18
CA GLY A 17 3.86 -10.99 21.04
C GLY A 17 2.67 -10.08 20.68
N LYS A 18 2.54 -8.91 21.31
CA LYS A 18 1.46 -7.96 21.07
C LYS A 18 1.99 -6.68 20.40
N PRO A 19 1.42 -6.27 19.26
CA PRO A 19 1.81 -5.04 18.59
C PRO A 19 1.32 -3.81 19.36
N GLN A 20 2.20 -2.83 19.53
CA GLN A 20 1.90 -1.54 20.14
C GLN A 20 1.60 -0.52 19.04
N PHE A 21 0.33 -0.34 18.68
CA PHE A 21 -0.06 0.48 17.51
C PHE A 21 0.33 1.96 17.59
N GLN A 22 0.61 2.49 18.79
CA GLN A 22 1.13 3.84 18.98
C GLN A 22 2.65 3.94 18.76
N ASP A 23 3.37 2.82 18.91
CA ASP A 23 4.81 2.71 18.72
C ASP A 23 5.07 2.03 17.37
N ASN A 24 4.84 2.79 16.28
CA ASN A 24 4.99 2.31 14.92
C ASN A 24 6.02 3.12 14.13
N PHE A 25 6.42 2.61 12.96
CA PHE A 25 7.46 3.24 12.14
C PHE A 25 7.10 4.66 11.67
N VAL A 26 5.82 4.97 11.44
CA VAL A 26 5.37 6.33 11.08
C VAL A 26 5.57 7.28 12.25
N THR A 27 5.23 6.85 13.47
CA THR A 27 5.44 7.65 14.68
C THR A 27 6.93 7.90 14.93
N LEU A 28 7.78 6.92 14.64
CA LEU A 28 9.24 7.09 14.71
C LEU A 28 9.75 8.07 13.65
N ALA A 29 9.24 8.00 12.42
CA ALA A 29 9.61 8.92 11.34
C ALA A 29 9.24 10.38 11.67
N ASN A 30 8.02 10.62 12.17
CA ASN A 30 7.60 11.96 12.62
C ASN A 30 8.51 12.50 13.72
N ARG A 31 8.85 11.66 14.70
CA ARG A 31 9.79 12.04 15.77
C ARG A 31 11.21 12.31 15.27
N ALA A 32 11.60 11.70 14.16
CA ALA A 32 12.87 11.95 13.49
C ALA A 32 12.84 13.19 12.57
N GLY A 33 11.70 13.91 12.49
CA GLY A 33 11.56 15.13 11.69
C GLY A 33 11.22 14.89 10.22
N PHE A 34 10.69 13.71 9.87
CA PHE A 34 10.15 13.46 8.55
C PHE A 34 8.73 14.01 8.46
N GLN A 35 8.35 14.56 7.30
CA GLN A 35 6.95 14.72 6.94
C GLN A 35 6.43 13.40 6.37
N THR A 36 5.31 12.92 6.88
CA THR A 36 4.78 11.59 6.55
C THR A 36 3.47 11.64 5.77
N TRP A 37 3.40 10.81 4.74
CA TRP A 37 2.24 10.67 3.87
C TRP A 37 1.79 9.21 3.83
N TRP A 38 0.48 8.98 3.92
CA TRP A 38 -0.12 7.65 3.76
C TRP A 38 -1.19 7.67 2.68
N PHE A 39 -0.91 7.05 1.54
CA PHE A 39 -1.86 6.88 0.44
C PHE A 39 -2.32 5.43 0.36
N SER A 40 -3.62 5.19 0.39
CA SER A 40 -4.19 3.83 0.42
C SER A 40 -5.21 3.60 -0.69
N ASN A 41 -5.02 2.53 -1.46
CA ASN A 41 -6.04 2.00 -2.38
C ASN A 41 -6.88 0.88 -1.73
N GLN A 42 -6.65 0.58 -0.44
CA GLN A 42 -7.55 -0.23 0.37
C GLN A 42 -8.49 0.70 1.15
N GLY A 43 -9.79 0.38 1.19
CA GLY A 43 -10.77 1.17 1.93
C GLY A 43 -10.59 1.11 3.45
N GLN A 44 -11.24 2.02 4.15
CA GLN A 44 -11.25 2.08 5.62
C GLN A 44 -12.64 1.67 6.15
N ILE A 45 -12.73 0.52 6.84
CA ILE A 45 -13.94 0.19 7.60
C ILE A 45 -13.95 1.06 8.87
N GLY A 46 -14.91 1.98 8.96
CA GLY A 46 -15.18 2.81 10.15
C GLY A 46 -14.05 3.76 10.58
N GLU A 47 -14.33 4.71 11.46
CA GLU A 47 -13.29 5.63 11.95
C GLU A 47 -12.22 4.95 12.83
N TYR A 48 -12.38 3.68 13.25
CA TYR A 48 -11.50 3.06 14.26
C TYR A 48 -11.20 1.56 14.09
N ASP A 49 -11.65 0.88 13.02
CA ASP A 49 -11.82 -0.58 13.10
C ASP A 49 -10.67 -1.47 12.55
N THR A 50 -9.55 -0.92 12.08
CA THR A 50 -8.41 -1.77 11.67
C THR A 50 -7.05 -1.29 12.17
N ALA A 51 -6.17 -2.25 12.44
CA ALA A 51 -4.76 -2.02 12.78
C ALA A 51 -4.06 -1.09 11.77
N ILE A 52 -4.41 -1.17 10.49
CA ILE A 52 -3.81 -0.35 9.43
C ILE A 52 -4.27 1.09 9.53
N ALA A 53 -5.57 1.32 9.70
CA ALA A 53 -6.10 2.66 9.90
C ALA A 53 -5.48 3.34 11.13
N SER A 54 -5.24 2.58 12.21
CA SER A 54 -4.54 3.11 13.40
C SER A 54 -3.10 3.53 13.13
N ILE A 55 -2.39 2.87 12.21
CA ILE A 55 -1.02 3.24 11.81
C ILE A 55 -1.06 4.43 10.86
N ALA A 56 -1.93 4.36 9.83
CA ALA A 56 -2.11 5.40 8.83
C ALA A 56 -2.44 6.75 9.45
N LYS A 57 -3.35 6.81 10.42
CA LYS A 57 -3.73 8.03 11.17
C LYS A 57 -2.59 8.67 11.97
N ARG A 58 -1.41 8.06 12.01
CA ARG A 58 -0.21 8.68 12.60
C ARG A 58 0.64 9.41 11.58
N ALA A 59 0.36 9.26 10.29
CA ALA A 59 0.98 10.12 9.30
C ALA A 59 0.42 11.54 9.41
N ASP A 60 1.22 12.52 9.01
CA ASP A 60 0.78 13.92 8.99
C ASP A 60 -0.36 14.10 7.98
N GLU A 61 -0.26 13.41 6.84
CA GLU A 61 -1.20 13.49 5.73
C GLU A 61 -1.68 12.09 5.32
N VAL A 62 -3.00 11.91 5.24
CA VAL A 62 -3.62 10.60 5.00
C VAL A 62 -4.71 10.70 3.95
N TYR A 63 -4.60 9.89 2.89
CA TYR A 63 -5.58 9.84 1.81
C TYR A 63 -5.94 8.40 1.46
N PHE A 64 -7.23 8.12 1.52
CA PHE A 64 -7.81 6.86 1.06
C PHE A 64 -8.53 7.11 -0.26
N LEU A 65 -8.17 6.37 -1.31
CA LEU A 65 -8.85 6.47 -2.60
C LEU A 65 -10.31 5.99 -2.55
N LYS A 66 -10.67 5.25 -1.50
CA LYS A 66 -11.97 4.62 -1.32
C LYS A 66 -12.62 5.13 -0.05
N GLU A 67 -13.80 5.72 -0.18
CA GLU A 67 -14.65 6.03 0.97
C GLU A 67 -15.50 4.80 1.32
N GLY A 68 -15.39 4.31 2.57
CA GLY A 68 -16.17 3.18 3.08
C GLY A 68 -15.45 1.81 3.06
N ASN A 69 -16.21 0.73 2.83
CA ASN A 69 -15.73 -0.65 3.00
C ASN A 69 -14.42 -0.94 2.23
N PHE A 70 -13.64 -1.91 2.71
CA PHE A 70 -12.30 -2.27 2.20
C PHE A 70 -12.26 -2.52 0.68
N GLU A 71 -13.35 -3.06 0.12
CA GLU A 71 -13.57 -3.37 -1.30
C GLU A 71 -14.53 -2.40 -2.01
N ALA A 72 -14.84 -1.25 -1.41
CA ALA A 72 -15.61 -0.20 -2.08
C ALA A 72 -14.85 0.23 -3.35
N ASP A 73 -15.55 0.35 -4.47
CA ASP A 73 -14.97 0.59 -5.80
C ASP A 73 -13.84 -0.39 -6.22
N LYS A 74 -14.21 -1.42 -6.99
CA LYS A 74 -13.26 -2.40 -7.53
C LYS A 74 -12.47 -1.91 -8.75
N ASN A 75 -12.80 -0.71 -9.27
CA ASN A 75 -12.19 -0.19 -10.49
C ASN A 75 -11.00 0.72 -10.21
N THR A 76 -10.82 1.18 -8.97
CA THR A 76 -9.66 2.00 -8.61
C THR A 76 -8.38 1.17 -8.68
N LYS A 77 -7.49 1.54 -9.60
CA LYS A 77 -6.20 0.88 -9.77
C LYS A 77 -5.14 1.51 -8.87
N ASP A 78 -4.15 0.71 -8.49
CA ASP A 78 -3.07 1.19 -7.61
C ASP A 78 -2.26 2.33 -8.25
N GLU A 79 -2.25 2.45 -9.58
CA GLU A 79 -1.57 3.56 -10.28
C GLU A 79 -2.13 4.94 -9.92
N ALA A 80 -3.36 5.05 -9.41
CA ALA A 80 -3.89 6.32 -8.91
C ALA A 80 -3.08 6.86 -7.71
N LEU A 81 -2.35 6.00 -6.99
CA LEU A 81 -1.43 6.41 -5.93
C LEU A 81 -0.21 7.17 -6.48
N LEU A 82 0.17 6.96 -7.74
CA LEU A 82 1.28 7.65 -8.40
C LEU A 82 0.98 9.13 -8.66
N ASP A 83 -0.29 9.49 -8.87
CA ASP A 83 -0.70 10.88 -9.07
C ASP A 83 -0.57 11.69 -7.77
N MET A 84 -0.93 11.08 -6.63
CA MET A 84 -0.72 11.69 -5.30
C MET A 84 0.77 11.78 -4.98
N THR A 85 1.55 10.74 -5.30
CA THR A 85 3.01 10.75 -5.10
C THR A 85 3.68 11.85 -5.91
N ALA A 86 3.28 12.04 -7.17
CA ALA A 86 3.81 13.10 -8.02
C ALA A 86 3.53 14.50 -7.44
N GLN A 87 2.35 14.72 -6.84
CA GLN A 87 2.02 16.00 -6.21
C GLN A 87 2.91 16.32 -5.01
N VAL A 88 3.27 15.31 -4.20
CA VAL A 88 4.24 15.49 -3.12
C VAL A 88 5.62 15.80 -3.69
N LEU A 89 6.08 15.03 -4.67
CA LEU A 89 7.42 15.20 -5.26
C LEU A 89 7.60 16.50 -6.05
N ALA A 90 6.52 17.12 -6.52
CA ALA A 90 6.57 18.39 -7.25
C ALA A 90 6.78 19.62 -6.36
N GLN A 91 6.71 19.46 -5.04
CA GLN A 91 6.90 20.53 -4.06
C GLN A 91 8.30 20.48 -3.47
N GLU A 92 8.85 21.65 -3.17
CA GLU A 92 10.09 21.77 -2.39
C GLU A 92 9.80 21.50 -0.92
N HIS A 93 10.57 20.60 -0.32
CA HIS A 93 10.40 20.20 1.07
C HIS A 93 11.64 20.54 1.88
N SER A 94 11.46 21.24 3.00
CA SER A 94 12.55 21.50 3.95
C SER A 94 12.89 20.30 4.84
N GLN A 95 11.99 19.32 4.90
CA GLN A 95 12.10 18.11 5.72
C GLN A 95 12.22 16.87 4.83
N PRO A 96 12.88 15.80 5.30
CA PRO A 96 12.85 14.52 4.61
C PRO A 96 11.42 13.96 4.55
N GLN A 97 11.08 13.29 3.45
CA GLN A 97 9.73 12.77 3.21
C GLN A 97 9.69 11.26 3.42
N LEU A 98 8.65 10.76 4.08
CA LEU A 98 8.29 9.33 4.08
C LEU A 98 6.90 9.18 3.48
N ILE A 99 6.84 8.54 2.31
CA ILE A 99 5.59 8.32 1.57
C ILE A 99 5.27 6.83 1.59
N VAL A 100 4.13 6.46 2.18
CA VAL A 100 3.65 5.08 2.25
C VAL A 100 2.54 4.88 1.21
N LEU A 101 2.77 3.94 0.30
CA LEU A 101 1.76 3.49 -0.67
C LEU A 101 1.20 2.14 -0.25
N HIS A 102 -0.04 2.13 0.23
CA HIS A 102 -0.74 0.92 0.64
C HIS A 102 -1.61 0.40 -0.52
N LEU A 103 -1.04 -0.57 -1.24
CA LEU A 103 -1.60 -1.13 -2.48
C LEU A 103 -2.75 -2.10 -2.20
N MET A 104 -3.67 -2.23 -3.15
CA MET A 104 -4.57 -3.38 -3.21
C MET A 104 -3.83 -4.63 -3.71
N GLY A 105 -2.92 -4.47 -4.68
CA GLY A 105 -2.04 -5.52 -5.18
C GLY A 105 -2.80 -6.76 -5.65
N SER A 106 -2.34 -7.92 -5.17
CA SER A 106 -2.85 -9.23 -5.59
C SER A 106 -3.87 -9.83 -4.60
N HIS A 107 -4.70 -8.99 -3.97
CA HIS A 107 -5.81 -9.43 -3.10
C HIS A 107 -6.71 -10.48 -3.82
N PRO A 108 -7.53 -11.30 -3.12
CA PRO A 108 -8.46 -12.24 -3.77
C PRO A 108 -9.54 -11.57 -4.64
N GLN A 109 -10.12 -12.30 -5.60
CA GLN A 109 -10.97 -11.78 -6.69
C GLN A 109 -10.17 -10.98 -7.73
N ALA A 110 -9.00 -11.49 -8.10
CA ALA A 110 -8.06 -10.85 -9.01
C ALA A 110 -8.72 -10.49 -10.34
N CYS A 111 -9.59 -11.36 -10.88
CA CYS A 111 -10.24 -11.07 -12.15
C CYS A 111 -11.19 -9.85 -12.12
N ASP A 112 -11.74 -9.47 -10.97
CA ASP A 112 -12.56 -8.26 -10.88
C ASP A 112 -11.70 -7.02 -11.16
N ARG A 113 -10.48 -6.99 -10.61
CA ARG A 113 -9.50 -5.91 -10.78
C ARG A 113 -8.85 -5.91 -12.15
N THR A 114 -8.52 -7.10 -12.67
CA THR A 114 -7.93 -7.20 -14.01
C THR A 114 -8.98 -7.11 -15.12
N GLN A 115 -10.26 -7.00 -14.78
CA GLN A 115 -11.39 -7.09 -15.72
C GLN A 115 -11.33 -8.37 -16.56
N GLY A 116 -10.87 -9.46 -15.93
CA GLY A 116 -10.67 -10.77 -16.54
C GLY A 116 -9.44 -10.88 -17.45
N LYS A 117 -8.59 -9.86 -17.54
CA LYS A 117 -7.36 -9.88 -18.33
C LYS A 117 -6.29 -10.74 -17.66
N TYR A 118 -5.57 -11.49 -18.50
CA TYR A 118 -4.36 -12.25 -18.15
C TYR A 118 -3.47 -12.41 -19.40
N GLU A 119 -2.16 -12.57 -19.20
CA GLU A 119 -1.21 -12.81 -20.31
C GLU A 119 -1.11 -14.30 -20.67
N THR A 120 -1.19 -15.19 -19.68
CA THR A 120 -1.11 -16.64 -19.87
C THR A 120 -2.15 -17.32 -19.00
N PHE A 121 -2.85 -18.30 -19.58
CA PHE A 121 -3.78 -19.12 -18.82
C PHE A 121 -3.00 -20.12 -17.97
N VAL A 122 -3.22 -20.10 -16.65
CA VAL A 122 -2.59 -21.00 -15.68
C VAL A 122 -3.67 -21.54 -14.76
N GLN A 123 -3.95 -22.84 -14.86
CA GLN A 123 -4.87 -23.63 -14.01
C GLN A 123 -6.34 -23.18 -14.01
N SER A 124 -6.63 -21.92 -13.67
CA SER A 124 -7.94 -21.32 -13.67
C SER A 124 -7.87 -19.87 -14.16
N LYS A 125 -9.01 -19.29 -14.57
CA LYS A 125 -9.07 -17.87 -14.93
C LYS A 125 -8.61 -16.98 -13.76
N GLU A 126 -9.03 -17.31 -12.55
CA GLU A 126 -8.69 -16.54 -11.35
C GLU A 126 -7.18 -16.57 -11.04
N THR A 127 -6.55 -17.75 -11.11
CA THR A 127 -5.10 -17.90 -10.97
C THR A 127 -4.35 -17.13 -12.07
N SER A 128 -4.88 -17.13 -13.30
CA SER A 128 -4.31 -16.39 -14.43
C SER A 128 -4.38 -14.87 -14.19
N CYS A 129 -5.52 -14.37 -13.69
CA CYS A 129 -5.69 -12.97 -13.32
C CYS A 129 -4.77 -12.58 -12.14
N TYR A 130 -4.58 -13.47 -11.16
CA TYR A 130 -3.66 -13.25 -10.03
C TYR A 130 -2.21 -13.09 -10.49
N LEU A 131 -1.74 -13.90 -11.44
CA LEU A 131 -0.40 -13.70 -12.01
C LEU A 131 -0.32 -12.36 -12.77
N TYR A 132 -1.42 -11.94 -13.41
CA TYR A 132 -1.48 -10.64 -14.08
C TYR A 132 -1.50 -9.44 -13.12
N THR A 133 -1.94 -9.60 -11.87
CA THR A 133 -1.81 -8.51 -10.87
C THR A 133 -0.36 -8.30 -10.44
N MET A 134 0.50 -9.33 -10.55
CA MET A 134 1.94 -9.17 -10.28
C MET A 134 2.62 -8.29 -11.33
N THR A 135 2.26 -8.42 -12.61
CA THR A 135 2.83 -7.56 -13.67
C THR A 135 2.37 -6.11 -13.53
N GLN A 136 1.15 -5.88 -13.04
CA GLN A 136 0.67 -4.53 -12.72
C GLN A 136 1.43 -3.93 -11.52
N THR A 137 1.73 -4.73 -10.51
CA THR A 137 2.55 -4.30 -9.36
C THR A 137 3.97 -3.96 -9.80
N ASP A 138 4.58 -4.77 -10.67
CA ASP A 138 5.90 -4.51 -11.25
C ASP A 138 5.93 -3.18 -12.04
N ASP A 139 4.94 -2.96 -12.91
CA ASP A 139 4.83 -1.72 -13.68
C ASP A 139 4.62 -0.48 -12.80
N LEU A 140 3.83 -0.60 -11.72
CA LEU A 140 3.67 0.45 -10.73
C LEU A 140 4.99 0.80 -10.03
N LEU A 141 5.74 -0.21 -9.58
CA LEU A 141 7.03 0.00 -8.92
C LEU A 141 8.05 0.64 -9.86
N ARG A 142 8.06 0.24 -11.14
CA ARG A 142 8.88 0.87 -12.18
C ARG A 142 8.54 2.35 -12.34
N LYS A 143 7.24 2.68 -12.50
CA LYS A 143 6.78 4.07 -12.65
C LYS A 143 7.09 4.92 -11.41
N LEU A 144 6.91 4.36 -10.22
CA LEU A 144 7.26 5.03 -8.96
C LEU A 144 8.76 5.31 -8.88
N TYR A 145 9.60 4.32 -9.23
CA TYR A 145 11.04 4.51 -9.30
C TYR A 145 11.43 5.61 -10.29
N ASP A 146 10.79 5.66 -11.46
CA ASP A 146 11.03 6.71 -12.45
C ASP A 146 10.65 8.09 -11.91
N GLN A 147 9.51 8.22 -11.19
CA GLN A 147 9.12 9.48 -10.52
C GLN A 147 10.16 9.91 -9.48
N LEU A 148 10.59 8.99 -8.60
CA LEU A 148 11.59 9.26 -7.57
C LEU A 148 12.93 9.69 -8.18
N ARG A 149 13.39 9.00 -9.23
CA ARG A 149 14.62 9.36 -9.95
C ARG A 149 14.52 10.74 -10.59
N ASN A 150 13.38 11.06 -11.20
CA ASN A 150 13.18 12.33 -11.90
C ASN A 150 12.96 13.51 -10.94
N SER A 151 12.65 13.26 -9.67
CA SER A 151 12.57 14.32 -8.65
C SER A 151 13.91 15.00 -8.35
N GLY A 152 15.04 14.37 -8.72
CA GLY A 152 16.39 14.88 -8.44
C GLY A 152 16.84 14.73 -6.98
N SER A 153 15.96 14.28 -6.07
CA SER A 153 16.28 14.04 -4.66
C SER A 153 16.90 12.66 -4.42
N SER A 154 17.71 12.54 -3.37
CA SER A 154 18.16 11.22 -2.89
C SER A 154 16.97 10.43 -2.32
N PHE A 155 16.83 9.17 -2.70
CA PHE A 155 15.71 8.34 -2.25
C PHE A 155 16.13 6.92 -1.87
N SER A 156 15.23 6.23 -1.17
CA SER A 156 15.25 4.78 -0.98
C SER A 156 13.84 4.26 -1.22
N LEU A 157 13.73 3.12 -1.89
CA LEU A 157 12.44 2.47 -2.17
C LEU A 157 12.47 1.06 -1.55
N VAL A 158 11.47 0.76 -0.73
CA VAL A 158 11.28 -0.55 -0.12
C VAL A 158 9.88 -1.04 -0.48
N TYR A 159 9.81 -2.25 -1.02
CA TYR A 159 8.56 -2.95 -1.30
C TYR A 159 8.55 -4.30 -0.55
N PHE A 160 7.44 -4.60 0.11
CA PHE A 160 7.15 -5.91 0.64
C PHE A 160 5.65 -6.17 0.59
N SER A 161 5.29 -7.44 0.40
CA SER A 161 3.90 -7.89 0.56
C SER A 161 3.63 -8.20 2.04
N ASP A 162 2.40 -7.96 2.48
CA ASP A 162 1.92 -8.31 3.81
C ASP A 162 1.80 -9.84 4.00
N HIS A 163 1.45 -10.59 2.96
CA HIS A 163 1.49 -12.06 2.92
C HIS A 163 1.29 -12.65 1.52
N GLY A 164 1.66 -13.92 1.35
CA GLY A 164 1.26 -14.71 0.16
C GLY A 164 -0.23 -15.10 0.16
N LEU A 165 -0.70 -15.59 -0.99
CA LEU A 165 -2.05 -16.15 -1.18
C LEU A 165 -1.94 -17.63 -1.53
N ALA A 166 -2.82 -18.46 -0.97
CA ALA A 166 -2.93 -19.88 -1.32
C ALA A 166 -4.27 -20.13 -2.01
N PHE A 167 -4.23 -20.73 -3.20
CA PHE A 167 -5.42 -21.23 -3.87
C PHE A 167 -5.67 -22.66 -3.39
N LYS A 168 -6.83 -22.92 -2.79
CA LYS A 168 -7.27 -24.29 -2.51
C LYS A 168 -8.01 -24.82 -3.73
N GLU A 169 -7.55 -25.96 -4.21
CA GLU A 169 -8.22 -26.80 -5.21
C GLU A 169 -9.45 -27.50 -4.61
#